data_AF-A0A2W1UI91-F1
#
_entry.id   AF-A0A2W1UI91-F1
#
_cell.length_a   1.000
_cell.length_b   1.000
_cell.length_c   1.000
_cell.angle_alpha   90.00
_cell.angle_beta   90.00
_cell.angle_gamma   90.00
#
_symmetry.space_group_name_H-M   'P 1'
#
loop_
_entity.id
_entity.type
_entity.pdbx_description
1 polymer ?
#
loop_
_entity_poly.entity_id
_entity_poly.type
_entity_poly.pdbx_seq_one_letter_code
_entity_poly.pdbx_strand_id
1 'polypeptide(L)'
;MTTTAPTSTALPRPGEVLVASAAEVEQVVHRATNQYASGVVADTAGWADGDRRRIEDLGFRGGDARGEALRTLDLTIADDGTPTRMLDAPAMAALNSHHARFAERRGDVVRYQTDVSVWTGIPERPTEQDWEDVRALLGSGGMLGVGAAAVLPEGWELVEGAGGVQLTGEAIEGAPDDEAVVLTPDDVPEMTALVERTKPGPFLPRTIELGTYLGIRRDGQLVAMAGERLHPPGWTEISAVCTDEAYRGQGFGRRLVLAVAHGIRERGETPLMHAAAGNTGAIGLYQHLGFRLRDRGAPRFVRVPDGSDRPAGSGSSGG
;
A
#
# COMPACT_ATOMS: atom_id res chain seq x y z
N MET A 1 14.18 -29.42 -47.60
CA MET A 1 14.75 -28.07 -47.46
C MET A 1 13.70 -27.22 -46.78
N THR A 2 13.71 -27.30 -45.44
CA THR A 2 14.01 -26.19 -44.53
C THR A 2 12.80 -25.27 -44.32
N THR A 3 11.85 -25.77 -43.53
CA THR A 3 10.89 -24.93 -42.81
C THR A 3 11.66 -24.27 -41.67
N THR A 4 11.97 -23.00 -41.83
CA THR A 4 12.63 -22.17 -40.84
C THR A 4 11.75 -22.07 -39.60
N ALA A 5 12.21 -22.61 -38.48
CA ALA A 5 11.63 -22.34 -37.17
C ALA A 5 11.90 -20.87 -36.80
N PRO A 6 10.90 -20.09 -36.35
CA PRO A 6 11.17 -18.76 -35.84
C PRO A 6 11.83 -18.86 -34.46
N THR A 7 13.15 -18.77 -34.44
CA THR A 7 13.92 -18.47 -33.23
C THR A 7 13.81 -16.96 -32.98
N SER A 8 13.03 -16.57 -31.98
CA SER A 8 13.07 -15.19 -31.45
C SER A 8 12.79 -15.18 -29.95
N THR A 9 13.74 -15.67 -29.16
CA THR A 9 13.83 -15.47 -27.71
C THR A 9 14.45 -14.11 -27.39
N ALA A 10 13.91 -13.04 -27.97
CA ALA A 10 14.23 -11.68 -27.57
C ALA A 10 12.95 -11.07 -26.98
N LEU A 11 12.89 -10.99 -25.65
CA LEU A 11 11.80 -10.40 -24.88
C LEU A 11 11.75 -8.88 -25.17
N PRO A 12 10.70 -8.35 -25.85
CA PRO A 12 10.65 -6.95 -26.29
C PRO A 12 10.49 -5.88 -25.19
N ARG A 13 10.26 -6.22 -23.90
CA ARG A 13 10.13 -5.22 -22.82
C ARG A 13 10.83 -5.64 -21.52
N PRO A 14 11.33 -4.68 -20.71
CA PRO A 14 11.79 -4.95 -19.35
C PRO A 14 10.68 -5.62 -18.53
N GLY A 15 10.96 -6.78 -17.93
CA GLY A 15 10.04 -7.49 -17.02
C GLY A 15 9.31 -8.71 -17.61
N GLU A 16 9.36 -8.97 -18.92
CA GLU A 16 8.73 -10.17 -19.50
C GLU A 16 9.44 -11.47 -19.04
N VAL A 17 8.68 -12.54 -18.76
CA VAL A 17 9.21 -13.85 -18.33
C VAL A 17 8.55 -14.97 -19.12
N LEU A 18 9.32 -15.82 -19.79
CA LEU A 18 8.77 -17.01 -20.44
C LEU A 18 8.43 -18.06 -19.38
N VAL A 19 7.17 -18.51 -19.33
CA VAL A 19 6.71 -19.60 -18.47
C VAL A 19 6.44 -20.82 -19.33
N ALA A 20 7.10 -21.93 -19.03
CA ALA A 20 7.03 -23.17 -19.80
C ALA A 20 6.39 -24.34 -19.02
N SER A 21 6.03 -24.16 -17.74
CA SER A 21 5.50 -25.23 -16.88
C SER A 21 4.50 -24.77 -15.81
N ALA A 22 3.69 -25.71 -15.28
CA ALA A 22 2.71 -25.46 -14.23
C ALA A 22 3.32 -25.00 -12.88
N ALA A 23 4.54 -25.44 -12.55
CA ALA A 23 5.23 -25.00 -11.32
C ALA A 23 5.64 -23.51 -11.40
N GLU A 24 5.97 -23.04 -12.60
CA GLU A 24 6.26 -21.63 -12.85
C GLU A 24 4.98 -20.78 -12.82
N VAL A 25 3.83 -21.36 -13.22
CA VAL A 25 2.51 -20.72 -13.08
C VAL A 25 2.19 -20.45 -11.61
N GLU A 26 2.39 -21.40 -10.70
CA GLU A 26 2.16 -21.19 -9.27
C GLU A 26 3.04 -20.08 -8.69
N GLN A 27 4.32 -20.02 -9.09
CA GLN A 27 5.23 -18.95 -8.66
C GLN A 27 4.89 -17.58 -9.26
N VAL A 28 4.42 -17.53 -10.50
CA VAL A 28 4.01 -16.28 -11.16
C VAL A 28 2.69 -15.78 -10.58
N VAL A 29 1.74 -16.68 -10.31
CA VAL A 29 0.48 -16.36 -9.60
C VAL A 29 0.76 -15.83 -8.21
N HIS A 30 1.63 -16.50 -7.45
CA HIS A 30 2.04 -16.05 -6.11
C HIS A 30 2.69 -14.66 -6.15
N ARG A 31 3.66 -14.45 -7.06
CA ARG A 31 4.30 -13.13 -7.25
C ARG A 31 3.34 -12.05 -7.74
N ALA A 32 2.42 -12.37 -8.64
CA ALA A 32 1.46 -11.39 -9.17
C ALA A 32 0.39 -10.98 -8.16
N THR A 33 0.04 -11.90 -7.26
CA THR A 33 -0.93 -11.67 -6.18
C THR A 33 -0.28 -10.89 -5.04
N ASN A 34 0.93 -11.26 -4.65
CA ASN A 34 1.57 -10.75 -3.43
C ASN A 34 2.62 -9.65 -3.66
N GLN A 35 3.15 -9.46 -4.88
CA GLN A 35 4.16 -8.44 -5.20
C GLN A 35 3.68 -7.36 -6.19
N TYR A 36 2.39 -7.36 -6.55
CA TYR A 36 1.78 -6.41 -7.50
C TYR A 36 2.45 -6.31 -8.87
N ALA A 37 3.25 -7.29 -9.26
CA ALA A 37 3.51 -7.51 -10.68
C ALA A 37 2.16 -7.87 -11.31
N SER A 38 1.68 -7.15 -12.34
CA SER A 38 0.71 -7.84 -13.20
C SER A 38 0.53 -7.30 -14.60
N GLY A 39 0.50 -8.29 -15.48
CA GLY A 39 -0.40 -8.31 -16.61
C GLY A 39 0.10 -9.41 -17.50
N VAL A 40 -0.39 -10.61 -17.21
CA VAL A 40 -0.07 -11.78 -18.00
C VAL A 40 -1.05 -11.90 -19.14
N VAL A 41 -0.48 -11.70 -20.31
CA VAL A 41 -1.01 -12.19 -21.57
C VAL A 41 -0.39 -13.55 -21.80
N ALA A 42 -1.19 -14.59 -22.02
CA ALA A 42 -0.72 -15.92 -22.40
C ALA A 42 -1.62 -16.49 -23.50
N ASP A 43 -1.05 -17.17 -24.48
CA ASP A 43 -1.82 -18.10 -25.29
C ASP A 43 -2.01 -19.40 -24.48
N THR A 44 -3.20 -19.54 -23.88
CA THR A 44 -3.55 -20.70 -23.08
C THR A 44 -4.31 -21.77 -23.88
N ALA A 45 -4.43 -21.64 -25.21
CA ALA A 45 -5.26 -22.54 -26.01
C ALA A 45 -4.87 -24.03 -25.91
N GLY A 46 -3.60 -24.33 -25.60
CA GLY A 46 -3.09 -25.69 -25.39
C GLY A 46 -3.05 -26.17 -23.93
N TRP A 47 -3.52 -25.36 -22.97
CA TRP A 47 -3.36 -25.64 -21.54
C TRP A 47 -4.50 -26.48 -20.97
N ALA A 48 -4.21 -27.23 -19.90
CA ALA A 48 -5.23 -27.98 -19.15
C ALA A 48 -6.28 -27.04 -18.55
N ASP A 49 -7.55 -27.45 -18.56
CA ASP A 49 -8.70 -26.64 -18.12
C ASP A 49 -8.58 -26.10 -16.68
N GLY A 50 -7.93 -26.87 -15.80
CA GLY A 50 -7.71 -26.47 -14.41
C GLY A 50 -6.78 -25.27 -14.30
N ASP A 51 -5.71 -25.25 -15.08
CA ASP A 51 -4.71 -24.17 -15.07
C ASP A 51 -5.26 -22.91 -15.76
N ARG A 52 -6.06 -23.09 -16.83
CA ARG A 52 -6.80 -22.00 -17.49
C ARG A 52 -7.74 -21.27 -16.53
N ARG A 53 -8.59 -22.01 -15.80
CA ARG A 53 -9.54 -21.42 -14.85
C ARG A 53 -8.86 -20.64 -13.72
N ARG A 54 -7.78 -21.19 -13.14
CA ARG A 54 -7.02 -20.51 -12.08
C ARG A 54 -6.46 -19.16 -12.54
N ILE A 55 -6.03 -19.08 -13.80
CA ILE A 55 -5.49 -17.87 -14.40
C ILE A 55 -6.62 -16.86 -14.70
N GLU A 56 -7.73 -17.30 -15.31
CA GLU A 56 -8.89 -16.43 -15.57
C GLU A 56 -9.51 -15.82 -14.29
N ASP A 57 -9.59 -16.59 -13.20
CA ASP A 57 -10.12 -16.14 -11.88
C ASP A 57 -9.28 -15.04 -11.22
N LEU A 58 -8.03 -14.86 -11.65
CA LEU A 58 -7.11 -13.81 -11.19
C LEU A 58 -7.12 -12.58 -12.10
N GLY A 59 -7.99 -12.55 -13.11
CA GLY A 59 -8.14 -11.45 -14.06
C GLY A 59 -7.26 -11.55 -15.31
N PHE A 60 -6.54 -12.66 -15.50
CA PHE A 60 -5.73 -12.88 -16.70
C PHE A 60 -6.62 -13.23 -17.92
N ARG A 61 -6.18 -12.89 -19.13
CA ARG A 61 -6.95 -13.08 -20.38
C ARG A 61 -6.17 -13.94 -21.38
N GLY A 62 -6.86 -14.87 -22.05
CA GLY A 62 -6.31 -15.65 -23.17
C GLY A 62 -6.56 -15.00 -24.54
N GLY A 63 -5.85 -15.47 -25.57
CA GLY A 63 -6.16 -15.16 -26.98
C GLY A 63 -5.36 -14.03 -27.64
N ASP A 64 -4.16 -13.74 -27.16
CA ASP A 64 -3.31 -12.70 -27.75
C ASP A 64 -2.52 -13.21 -28.97
N ALA A 65 -2.51 -12.41 -30.04
CA ALA A 65 -1.86 -12.74 -31.30
C ALA A 65 -0.31 -12.83 -31.22
N ARG A 66 0.30 -12.48 -30.08
CA ARG A 66 1.75 -12.48 -29.86
C ARG A 66 2.33 -13.78 -29.29
N GLY A 67 1.54 -14.86 -29.18
CA GLY A 67 2.01 -16.23 -28.91
C GLY A 67 2.08 -16.70 -27.44
N GLU A 68 2.85 -17.77 -27.18
CA GLU A 68 2.84 -18.62 -25.97
C GLU A 68 3.41 -18.00 -24.66
N ALA A 69 3.89 -16.76 -24.68
CA ALA A 69 4.65 -16.19 -23.56
C ALA A 69 3.76 -15.46 -22.53
N LEU A 70 3.87 -15.84 -21.26
CA LEU A 70 3.32 -15.12 -20.09
C LEU A 70 3.97 -13.73 -19.95
N ARG A 71 3.26 -12.64 -20.24
CA ARG A 71 3.83 -11.28 -20.07
C ARG A 71 3.65 -10.76 -18.64
N THR A 72 4.32 -9.69 -18.24
CA THR A 72 3.88 -8.91 -17.08
C THR A 72 3.73 -7.47 -17.52
N LEU A 73 2.54 -6.90 -17.36
CA LEU A 73 2.26 -5.49 -17.57
C LEU A 73 2.50 -4.70 -16.28
N ASP A 74 2.46 -3.37 -16.41
CA ASP A 74 2.53 -2.44 -15.30
C ASP A 74 1.13 -2.26 -14.70
N LEU A 75 1.00 -2.60 -13.42
CA LEU A 75 -0.23 -2.52 -12.64
C LEU A 75 -0.39 -1.22 -11.86
N THR A 76 0.22 -0.14 -12.30
CA THR A 76 -0.06 1.16 -11.70
C THR A 76 -1.40 1.74 -12.17
N ILE A 77 -1.95 1.25 -13.29
CA ILE A 77 -3.22 1.70 -13.90
C ILE A 77 -4.03 0.50 -14.44
N ALA A 78 -5.33 0.42 -14.16
CA ALA A 78 -6.22 -0.63 -14.69
C ALA A 78 -6.57 -0.39 -16.18
N ASP A 79 -7.07 -1.41 -16.88
CA ASP A 79 -7.38 -1.32 -18.32
C ASP A 79 -8.42 -0.22 -18.66
N ASP A 80 -9.23 0.21 -17.69
CA ASP A 80 -10.22 1.30 -17.82
C ASP A 80 -9.67 2.67 -17.37
N GLY A 81 -8.38 2.75 -17.07
CA GLY A 81 -7.72 3.97 -16.60
C GLY A 81 -7.90 4.26 -15.10
N THR A 82 -8.50 3.35 -14.31
CA THR A 82 -8.66 3.55 -12.87
C THR A 82 -7.41 3.14 -12.06
N PRO A 83 -7.16 3.77 -10.90
CA PRO A 83 -6.09 3.35 -9.99
C PRO A 83 -6.27 1.91 -9.52
N THR A 84 -5.21 1.12 -9.62
CA THR A 84 -5.29 -0.33 -9.53
C THR A 84 -5.64 -0.88 -8.16
N ARG A 85 -6.04 -2.17 -8.15
CA ARG A 85 -6.11 -3.05 -6.98
C ARG A 85 -4.93 -2.94 -6.01
N MET A 86 -3.78 -2.45 -6.48
CA MET A 86 -2.61 -2.16 -5.65
C MET A 86 -2.91 -1.17 -4.53
N LEU A 87 -3.71 -0.13 -4.80
CA LEU A 87 -4.11 0.85 -3.80
C LEU A 87 -5.17 0.30 -2.83
N ASP A 88 -5.68 -0.93 -3.03
CA ASP A 88 -6.52 -1.60 -2.03
C ASP A 88 -5.67 -2.18 -0.88
N ALA A 89 -4.38 -2.41 -1.11
CA ALA A 89 -3.43 -2.88 -0.10
C ALA A 89 -2.05 -2.18 -0.26
N PRO A 90 -1.99 -0.84 -0.10
CA PRO A 90 -0.81 -0.04 -0.41
C PRO A 90 0.38 -0.35 0.50
N ALA A 91 0.13 -0.80 1.73
CA ALA A 91 1.19 -1.24 2.64
C ALA A 91 1.92 -2.48 2.12
N MET A 92 1.17 -3.49 1.68
CA MET A 92 1.74 -4.67 1.04
C MET A 92 2.49 -4.28 -0.24
N ALA A 93 1.97 -3.35 -1.03
CA ALA A 93 2.63 -2.91 -2.27
C ALA A 93 3.97 -2.24 -2.01
N ALA A 94 4.02 -1.33 -1.04
CA ALA A 94 5.26 -0.67 -0.65
C ALA A 94 6.29 -1.69 -0.12
N LEU A 95 5.88 -2.59 0.78
CA LEU A 95 6.75 -3.58 1.41
C LEU A 95 7.26 -4.67 0.46
N ASN A 96 6.62 -4.84 -0.69
CA ASN A 96 7.09 -5.72 -1.77
C ASN A 96 7.93 -5.00 -2.84
N SER A 97 8.15 -3.69 -2.70
CA SER A 97 8.86 -2.86 -3.68
C SER A 97 9.85 -1.92 -3.00
N HIS A 98 9.63 -0.60 -3.08
CA HIS A 98 10.53 0.46 -2.58
C HIS A 98 10.88 0.29 -1.10
N HIS A 99 9.99 -0.30 -0.30
CA HIS A 99 10.15 -0.51 1.14
C HIS A 99 10.52 -1.93 1.54
N ALA A 100 10.97 -2.77 0.60
CA ALA A 100 11.36 -4.15 0.89
C ALA A 100 12.40 -4.28 2.02
N ARG A 101 13.29 -3.29 2.19
CA ARG A 101 14.28 -3.24 3.27
C ARG A 101 13.68 -3.10 4.69
N PHE A 102 12.43 -2.67 4.80
CA PHE A 102 11.72 -2.50 6.07
C PHE A 102 10.78 -3.67 6.39
N ALA A 103 10.73 -4.68 5.52
CA ALA A 103 9.74 -5.75 5.61
C ALA A 103 10.14 -6.85 6.59
N GLU A 104 9.22 -7.19 7.48
CA GLU A 104 9.20 -8.44 8.25
C GLU A 104 8.04 -9.31 7.73
N ARG A 105 8.30 -10.60 7.49
CA ARG A 105 7.37 -11.50 6.77
C ARG A 105 7.08 -12.77 7.53
N ARG A 106 5.87 -13.27 7.34
CA ARG A 106 5.44 -14.61 7.74
C ARG A 106 4.34 -15.07 6.79
N GLY A 107 4.59 -16.15 6.06
CA GLY A 107 3.71 -16.54 4.95
C GLY A 107 3.57 -15.40 3.95
N ASP A 108 2.33 -15.10 3.57
CA ASP A 108 2.00 -13.99 2.67
C ASP A 108 1.71 -12.66 3.41
N VAL A 109 1.79 -12.66 4.74
CA VAL A 109 1.65 -11.46 5.56
C VAL A 109 2.99 -10.74 5.67
N VAL A 110 2.97 -9.43 5.52
CA VAL A 110 4.14 -8.57 5.63
C VAL A 110 3.84 -7.36 6.50
N ARG A 111 4.76 -6.96 7.38
CA ARG A 111 4.66 -5.73 8.16
C ARG A 111 5.93 -4.91 8.08
N TYR A 112 5.83 -3.63 8.42
CA TYR A 112 7.02 -2.82 8.66
C TYR A 112 7.71 -3.25 9.97
N GLN A 113 9.02 -3.02 10.05
CA GLN A 113 9.76 -2.97 11.32
C GLN A 113 9.04 -2.04 12.31
N THR A 114 8.99 -2.45 13.58
CA THR A 114 8.14 -1.80 14.61
C THR A 114 8.55 -0.38 14.95
N ASP A 115 9.77 0.03 14.62
CA ASP A 115 10.30 1.38 14.81
C ASP A 115 10.16 2.26 13.55
N VAL A 116 9.69 1.70 12.42
CA VAL A 116 9.52 2.40 11.13
C VAL A 116 8.05 2.75 10.86
N SER A 117 7.14 1.78 10.94
CA SER A 117 5.72 2.01 10.67
C SER A 117 4.81 0.97 11.34
N VAL A 118 3.55 1.35 11.56
CA VAL A 118 2.51 0.45 12.12
C VAL A 118 1.75 -0.33 11.04
N TRP A 119 1.99 -0.04 9.76
CA TRP A 119 1.22 -0.62 8.68
C TRP A 119 1.57 -2.10 8.44
N THR A 120 0.55 -2.87 8.08
CA THR A 120 0.65 -4.29 7.74
C THR A 120 -0.02 -4.52 6.40
N GLY A 121 0.59 -5.36 5.57
CA GLY A 121 0.06 -5.89 4.34
C GLY A 121 -0.44 -7.32 4.54
N ILE A 122 -1.69 -7.58 4.15
CA ILE A 122 -2.32 -8.89 4.14
C ILE A 122 -2.94 -9.14 2.75
N PRO A 123 -3.02 -10.39 2.27
CA PRO A 123 -3.67 -10.69 0.98
C PRO A 123 -5.11 -10.16 0.91
N GLU A 124 -5.57 -9.82 -0.29
CA GLU A 124 -6.94 -9.34 -0.53
C GLU A 124 -8.01 -10.34 -0.07
N ARG A 125 -7.71 -11.64 -0.22
CA ARG A 125 -8.53 -12.76 0.22
C ARG A 125 -7.71 -13.60 1.20
N PRO A 126 -7.63 -13.20 2.49
CA PRO A 126 -6.80 -13.90 3.46
C PRO A 126 -7.38 -15.29 3.77
N THR A 127 -6.49 -16.28 3.82
CA THR A 127 -6.76 -17.64 4.28
C THR A 127 -6.74 -17.71 5.81
N GLU A 128 -7.20 -18.82 6.39
CA GLU A 128 -7.09 -19.07 7.83
C GLU A 128 -5.62 -19.02 8.30
N GLN A 129 -4.69 -19.54 7.50
CA GLN A 129 -3.26 -19.50 7.80
C GLN A 129 -2.72 -18.06 7.81
N ASP A 130 -3.19 -17.19 6.92
CA ASP A 130 -2.78 -15.78 6.92
C ASP A 130 -3.19 -15.08 8.22
N TRP A 131 -4.39 -15.37 8.74
CA TRP A 131 -4.82 -14.82 10.02
C TRP A 131 -3.97 -15.31 11.19
N GLU A 132 -3.58 -16.58 11.20
CA GLU A 132 -2.62 -17.10 12.19
C GLU A 132 -1.23 -16.46 12.06
N ASP A 133 -0.80 -16.18 10.84
CA ASP A 133 0.46 -15.47 10.59
C ASP A 133 0.39 -14.01 11.04
N VAL A 134 -0.75 -13.33 10.89
CA VAL A 134 -1.00 -12.01 11.50
C VAL A 134 -0.89 -12.09 13.02
N ARG A 135 -1.53 -13.07 13.69
CA ARG A 135 -1.43 -13.22 15.15
C ARG A 135 0.02 -13.35 15.61
N ALA A 136 0.79 -14.17 14.89
CA ALA A 136 2.18 -14.41 15.25
C ALA A 136 3.10 -13.21 14.96
N LEU A 137 2.83 -12.42 13.93
CA LEU A 137 3.61 -11.24 13.58
C LEU A 137 3.30 -10.01 14.44
N LEU A 138 2.03 -9.80 14.80
CA LEU A 138 1.59 -8.59 15.50
C LEU A 138 1.43 -8.80 17.02
N GLY A 139 1.25 -10.05 17.45
CA GLY A 139 0.97 -10.39 18.84
C GLY A 139 -0.42 -9.95 19.30
N SER A 140 -0.77 -10.37 20.52
CA SER A 140 -2.02 -10.03 21.21
C SER A 140 -2.24 -8.52 21.25
N GLY A 141 -3.45 -8.06 20.93
CA GLY A 141 -3.80 -6.64 20.94
C GLY A 141 -3.19 -5.80 19.81
N GLY A 142 -2.37 -6.40 18.94
CA GLY A 142 -1.88 -5.76 17.72
C GLY A 142 -3.02 -5.28 16.82
N MET A 143 -2.78 -4.24 16.02
CA MET A 143 -3.78 -3.70 15.09
C MET A 143 -3.27 -3.79 13.66
N LEU A 144 -4.16 -4.10 12.73
CA LEU A 144 -3.89 -4.01 11.29
C LEU A 144 -5.04 -3.35 10.55
N GLY A 145 -4.69 -2.70 9.43
CA GLY A 145 -5.66 -2.26 8.44
C GLY A 145 -6.09 -3.44 7.56
N VAL A 146 -7.38 -3.53 7.28
CA VAL A 146 -7.98 -4.47 6.35
C VAL A 146 -8.88 -3.73 5.38
N GLY A 147 -9.07 -4.30 4.18
CA GLY A 147 -9.98 -3.75 3.18
C GLY A 147 -11.42 -3.67 3.70
N ALA A 148 -12.20 -2.74 3.15
CA ALA A 148 -13.61 -2.55 3.49
C ALA A 148 -14.46 -3.82 3.30
N ALA A 149 -14.09 -4.70 2.36
CA ALA A 149 -14.78 -5.95 2.06
C ALA A 149 -14.21 -7.19 2.78
N ALA A 150 -13.17 -7.04 3.61
CA ALA A 150 -12.55 -8.18 4.30
C ALA A 150 -13.54 -8.89 5.24
N VAL A 151 -13.61 -10.22 5.13
CA VAL A 151 -14.35 -11.09 6.06
C VAL A 151 -13.43 -11.43 7.23
N LEU A 152 -13.88 -11.16 8.44
CA LEU A 152 -13.09 -11.38 9.66
C LEU A 152 -13.36 -12.78 10.24
N PRO A 153 -12.34 -13.50 10.73
CA PRO A 153 -12.54 -14.71 11.49
C PRO A 153 -13.23 -14.44 12.83
N GLU A 154 -13.77 -15.49 13.45
CA GLU A 154 -14.34 -15.40 14.79
C GLU A 154 -13.31 -14.87 15.80
N GLY A 155 -13.78 -14.00 16.71
CA GLY A 155 -12.97 -13.35 17.73
C GLY A 155 -12.21 -12.10 17.27
N TRP A 156 -12.11 -11.83 15.96
CA TRP A 156 -11.51 -10.59 15.45
C TRP A 156 -12.52 -9.45 15.46
N GLU A 157 -12.15 -8.35 16.12
CA GLU A 157 -13.04 -7.20 16.28
C GLU A 157 -12.60 -6.01 15.45
N LEU A 158 -13.57 -5.34 14.83
CA LEU A 158 -13.37 -4.02 14.23
C LEU A 158 -13.12 -3.00 15.35
N VAL A 159 -12.14 -2.13 15.14
CA VAL A 159 -11.94 -0.98 16.00
C VAL A 159 -12.86 0.13 15.53
N GLU A 160 -13.96 0.33 16.26
CA GLU A 160 -14.96 1.36 15.94
C GLU A 160 -14.33 2.75 15.85
N GLY A 161 -14.80 3.56 14.89
CA GLY A 161 -14.33 4.93 14.69
C GLY A 161 -12.92 5.08 14.09
N ALA A 162 -12.17 3.98 13.92
CA ALA A 162 -10.82 4.02 13.36
C ALA A 162 -10.78 4.04 11.81
N GLY A 163 -11.93 3.99 11.14
CA GLY A 163 -12.00 3.94 9.67
C GLY A 163 -11.36 5.16 8.98
N GLY A 164 -10.70 4.90 7.84
CA GLY A 164 -10.12 5.94 6.99
C GLY A 164 -10.82 6.08 5.65
N VAL A 165 -10.55 7.17 4.95
CA VAL A 165 -10.79 7.32 3.51
C VAL A 165 -9.44 7.32 2.79
N GLN A 166 -9.46 6.91 1.52
CA GLN A 166 -8.32 7.03 0.63
C GLN A 166 -8.63 8.11 -0.42
N LEU A 167 -7.65 8.95 -0.72
CA LEU A 167 -7.74 9.93 -1.79
C LEU A 167 -6.55 9.79 -2.75
N THR A 168 -6.81 9.96 -4.05
CA THR A 168 -5.80 9.93 -5.12
C THR A 168 -5.64 11.31 -5.74
N GLY A 169 -4.40 11.64 -6.10
CA GLY A 169 -4.00 12.98 -6.51
C GLY A 169 -3.67 13.09 -7.99
N GLU A 170 -4.31 12.36 -8.90
CA GLU A 170 -3.97 12.37 -10.33
C GLU A 170 -4.07 13.77 -10.96
N ALA A 171 -4.93 14.64 -10.41
CA ALA A 171 -5.11 16.02 -10.85
C ALA A 171 -4.33 17.04 -10.00
N ILE A 172 -3.58 16.62 -8.99
CA ILE A 172 -2.74 17.54 -8.21
C ILE A 172 -1.41 17.78 -8.93
N GLU A 173 -1.16 19.04 -9.27
CA GLU A 173 0.10 19.48 -9.88
C GLU A 173 1.21 19.65 -8.83
N GLY A 174 0.85 20.08 -7.63
CA GLY A 174 1.81 20.52 -6.62
C GLY A 174 2.39 21.91 -6.92
N ALA A 175 3.12 22.46 -5.95
CA ALA A 175 3.89 23.69 -6.11
C ALA A 175 5.04 23.71 -5.09
N PRO A 176 6.25 24.14 -5.46
CA PRO A 176 7.33 24.29 -4.50
C PRO A 176 6.99 25.35 -3.45
N ASP A 177 7.70 25.31 -2.33
CA ASP A 177 7.58 26.29 -1.27
C ASP A 177 8.97 26.72 -0.79
N ASP A 178 9.34 27.98 -1.04
CA ASP A 178 10.67 28.52 -0.75
C ASP A 178 11.00 28.56 0.75
N GLU A 179 9.98 28.46 1.61
CA GLU A 179 10.12 28.47 3.06
C GLU A 179 10.25 27.06 3.65
N ALA A 180 9.84 26.04 2.89
CA ALA A 180 9.89 24.67 3.32
C ALA A 180 11.34 24.16 3.31
N VAL A 181 11.79 23.64 4.45
CA VAL A 181 13.10 23.00 4.58
C VAL A 181 12.94 21.49 4.57
N VAL A 182 13.90 20.79 3.97
CA VAL A 182 13.97 19.33 4.05
C VAL A 182 14.39 18.94 5.46
N LEU A 183 13.58 18.10 6.10
CA LEU A 183 13.86 17.54 7.43
C LEU A 183 14.73 16.29 7.30
N THR A 184 15.55 16.07 8.31
CA THR A 184 16.58 15.04 8.36
C THR A 184 16.45 14.20 9.63
N PRO A 185 17.17 13.06 9.76
CA PRO A 185 17.18 12.28 10.99
C PRO A 185 17.51 13.08 12.26
N ASP A 186 18.28 14.17 12.14
CA ASP A 186 18.61 15.05 13.28
C ASP A 186 17.40 15.86 13.78
N ASP A 187 16.36 16.03 12.94
CA ASP A 187 15.12 16.73 13.28
C ASP A 187 14.09 15.82 13.98
N VAL A 188 14.30 14.50 14.04
CA VAL A 188 13.35 13.52 14.61
C VAL A 188 12.86 13.88 16.02
N PRO A 189 13.70 14.40 16.94
CA PRO A 189 13.21 14.87 18.24
C PRO A 189 12.16 15.99 18.13
N GLU A 190 12.36 16.98 17.26
CA GLU A 190 11.41 18.07 17.04
C GLU A 190 10.14 17.58 16.32
N MET A 191 10.30 16.70 15.33
CA MET A 191 9.18 16.09 14.61
C MET A 191 8.28 15.29 15.56
N THR A 192 8.88 14.47 16.41
CA THR A 192 8.17 13.67 17.42
C THR A 192 7.42 14.57 18.38
N ALA A 193 8.07 15.63 18.88
CA ALA A 193 7.41 16.60 19.76
C ALA A 193 6.22 17.29 19.06
N LEU A 194 6.33 17.65 17.78
CA LEU A 194 5.22 18.23 17.01
C LEU A 194 4.07 17.22 16.83
N VAL A 195 4.37 15.97 16.48
CA VAL A 195 3.38 14.89 16.36
C VAL A 195 2.65 14.66 17.67
N GLU A 196 3.36 14.65 18.80
CA GLU A 196 2.76 14.44 20.11
C GLU A 196 1.70 15.50 20.45
N ARG A 197 1.91 16.75 20.02
CA ARG A 197 0.97 17.85 20.28
C ARG A 197 -0.16 17.92 19.25
N THR A 198 0.09 17.53 18.00
CA THR A 198 -0.85 17.73 16.89
C THR A 198 -1.60 16.47 16.45
N LYS A 199 -1.14 15.28 16.87
CA LYS A 199 -1.73 13.96 16.61
C LYS A 199 -2.11 13.71 15.12
N PRO A 200 -1.22 13.94 14.14
CA PRO A 200 -1.50 13.71 12.71
C PRO A 200 -1.63 12.23 12.33
N GLY A 201 -1.30 11.33 13.25
CA GLY A 201 -1.21 9.89 13.04
C GLY A 201 0.10 9.35 13.60
N PRO A 202 0.35 8.04 13.42
CA PRO A 202 1.57 7.39 13.91
C PRO A 202 2.83 8.00 13.27
N PHE A 203 3.81 8.31 14.12
CA PHE A 203 5.18 8.66 13.73
C PHE A 203 6.11 7.99 14.75
N LEU A 204 7.03 7.19 14.26
CA LEU A 204 7.94 6.34 15.02
C LEU A 204 9.39 6.79 14.77
N PRO A 205 10.39 6.33 15.56
CA PRO A 205 11.75 6.85 15.51
C PRO A 205 12.40 6.82 14.11
N ARG A 206 12.03 5.85 13.27
CA ARG A 206 12.57 5.69 11.92
C ARG A 206 11.55 5.94 10.82
N THR A 207 10.38 6.51 11.13
CA THR A 207 9.35 6.85 10.12
C THR A 207 9.88 7.83 9.08
N ILE A 208 10.83 8.70 9.43
CA ILE A 208 11.50 9.59 8.49
C ILE A 208 12.23 8.85 7.36
N GLU A 209 12.63 7.59 7.55
CA GLU A 209 13.33 6.81 6.52
C GLU A 209 12.41 6.33 5.38
N LEU A 210 11.09 6.56 5.50
CA LEU A 210 10.08 6.20 4.50
C LEU A 210 10.02 7.17 3.31
N GLY A 211 10.65 8.35 3.40
CA GLY A 211 10.72 9.28 2.29
C GLY A 211 11.02 10.71 2.73
N THR A 212 10.72 11.66 1.86
CA THR A 212 11.01 13.08 2.09
C THR A 212 10.04 13.69 3.09
N TYR A 213 10.56 14.45 4.06
CA TYR A 213 9.79 15.28 4.98
C TYR A 213 10.15 16.74 4.79
N LEU A 214 9.14 17.60 4.74
CA LEU A 214 9.27 19.04 4.63
C LEU A 214 8.73 19.71 5.89
N GLY A 215 9.42 20.74 6.36
CA GLY A 215 9.07 21.49 7.56
C GLY A 215 9.07 22.99 7.34
N ILE A 216 8.25 23.70 8.12
CA ILE A 216 8.27 25.16 8.22
C ILE A 216 8.69 25.54 9.64
N ARG A 217 9.65 26.48 9.76
CA ARG A 217 10.20 26.94 11.04
C ARG A 217 9.81 28.38 11.38
N ARG A 218 9.53 28.65 12.66
CA ARG A 218 9.33 30.01 13.21
C ARG A 218 10.21 30.17 14.43
N ASP A 219 10.99 31.25 14.47
CA ASP A 219 11.94 31.53 15.56
C ASP A 219 12.87 30.33 15.85
N GLY A 220 13.26 29.60 14.80
CA GLY A 220 14.09 28.40 14.89
C GLY A 220 13.34 27.11 15.25
N GLN A 221 12.05 27.15 15.60
CA GLN A 221 11.26 25.98 16.00
C GLN A 221 10.47 25.39 14.83
N LEU A 222 10.41 24.06 14.71
CA LEU A 222 9.52 23.39 13.76
C LEU A 222 8.04 23.58 14.14
N VAL A 223 7.29 24.31 13.32
CA VAL A 223 5.86 24.65 13.59
C VAL A 223 4.87 23.96 12.67
N ALA A 224 5.31 23.45 11.52
CA ALA A 224 4.48 22.63 10.64
C ALA A 224 5.35 21.64 9.87
N MET A 225 4.79 20.49 9.52
CA MET A 225 5.45 19.52 8.64
C MET A 225 4.45 18.71 7.83
N ALA A 226 4.93 18.13 6.75
CA ALA A 226 4.31 17.05 6.00
C ALA A 226 5.42 16.18 5.42
N GLY A 227 5.14 14.91 5.13
CA GLY A 227 6.12 14.06 4.50
C GLY A 227 5.53 12.87 3.78
N GLU A 228 6.40 11.96 3.39
CA GLU A 228 6.04 10.77 2.63
C GLU A 228 5.89 9.56 3.57
N ARG A 229 5.03 8.62 3.20
CA ARG A 229 4.80 7.39 3.98
C ARG A 229 4.73 6.14 3.11
N LEU A 230 3.57 5.65 2.69
CA LEU A 230 3.53 4.46 1.84
C LEU A 230 4.06 4.77 0.43
N HIS A 231 4.90 3.88 -0.13
CA HIS A 231 5.48 4.02 -1.47
C HIS A 231 5.17 2.81 -2.38
N PRO A 232 3.90 2.57 -2.75
CA PRO A 232 3.58 1.61 -3.80
C PRO A 232 4.28 1.98 -5.12
N PRO A 233 4.59 1.02 -6.01
CA PRO A 233 5.14 1.34 -7.32
C PRO A 233 4.32 2.42 -8.04
N GLY A 234 4.96 3.48 -8.55
CA GLY A 234 4.31 4.59 -9.26
C GLY A 234 3.49 5.57 -8.40
N TRP A 235 3.40 5.34 -7.08
CA TRP A 235 2.61 6.16 -6.16
C TRP A 235 3.38 6.51 -4.88
N THR A 236 3.14 7.70 -4.33
CA THR A 236 3.66 8.03 -2.99
C THR A 236 2.57 8.65 -2.13
N GLU A 237 2.49 8.19 -0.90
CA GLU A 237 1.54 8.71 0.07
C GLU A 237 2.08 9.97 0.76
N ILE A 238 1.30 11.05 0.70
CA ILE A 238 1.49 12.23 1.56
C ILE A 238 0.88 11.94 2.93
N SER A 239 1.66 12.19 3.97
CA SER A 239 1.31 11.90 5.35
C SER A 239 1.88 12.91 6.34
N ALA A 240 1.60 12.69 7.62
CA ALA A 240 2.08 13.47 8.76
C ALA A 240 1.85 14.98 8.60
N VAL A 241 0.77 15.38 7.92
CA VAL A 241 0.43 16.79 7.70
C VAL A 241 -0.07 17.37 9.02
N CYS A 242 0.75 18.19 9.67
CA CYS A 242 0.38 18.88 10.90
C CYS A 242 0.92 20.30 10.96
N THR A 243 0.22 21.11 11.75
CA THR A 243 0.63 22.48 12.11
C THR A 243 0.33 22.67 13.59
N ASP A 244 1.32 23.17 14.31
CA ASP A 244 1.21 23.54 15.72
C ASP A 244 0.03 24.52 15.90
N GLU A 245 -0.71 24.35 16.99
CA GLU A 245 -1.96 25.05 17.22
C GLU A 245 -1.81 26.58 17.20
N ALA A 246 -0.69 27.08 17.74
CA ALA A 246 -0.39 28.52 17.76
C ALA A 246 -0.17 29.12 16.36
N TYR A 247 0.05 28.28 15.35
CA TYR A 247 0.42 28.68 13.99
C TYR A 247 -0.62 28.27 12.93
N ARG A 248 -1.79 27.79 13.35
CA ARG A 248 -2.91 27.45 12.45
C ARG A 248 -3.49 28.70 11.77
N GLY A 249 -4.24 28.49 10.69
CA GLY A 249 -4.87 29.57 9.91
C GLY A 249 -3.93 30.31 8.96
N GLN A 250 -2.63 29.99 8.94
CA GLN A 250 -1.62 30.62 8.07
C GLN A 250 -1.38 29.86 6.75
N GLY A 251 -2.16 28.81 6.48
CA GLY A 251 -2.10 28.05 5.23
C GLY A 251 -0.95 27.03 5.12
N PHE A 252 -0.19 26.78 6.19
CA PHE A 252 0.97 25.86 6.15
C PHE A 252 0.63 24.44 5.71
N GLY A 253 -0.48 23.85 6.19
CA GLY A 253 -0.89 22.52 5.75
C GLY A 253 -1.11 22.42 4.24
N ARG A 254 -1.78 23.41 3.64
CA ARG A 254 -1.96 23.49 2.17
C ARG A 254 -0.62 23.60 1.45
N ARG A 255 0.22 24.53 1.90
CA ARG A 255 1.54 24.81 1.32
C ARG A 255 2.42 23.56 1.32
N LEU A 256 2.53 22.90 2.47
CA LEU A 256 3.31 21.67 2.62
C LEU A 256 2.76 20.50 1.80
N VAL A 257 1.44 20.31 1.74
CA VAL A 257 0.84 19.27 0.86
C VAL A 257 1.19 19.52 -0.61
N LEU A 258 1.12 20.76 -1.08
CA LEU A 258 1.50 21.12 -2.45
C LEU A 258 3.00 20.92 -2.71
N ALA A 259 3.85 21.24 -1.73
CA ALA A 259 5.30 21.07 -1.85
C ALA A 259 5.71 19.59 -1.88
N VAL A 260 5.12 18.76 -1.02
CA VAL A 260 5.36 17.30 -1.07
C VAL A 260 4.81 16.73 -2.39
N ALA A 261 3.61 17.13 -2.81
CA ALA A 261 3.05 16.71 -4.11
C ALA A 261 3.96 17.09 -5.29
N HIS A 262 4.55 18.29 -5.26
CA HIS A 262 5.51 18.72 -6.27
C HIS A 262 6.70 17.77 -6.36
N GLY A 263 7.35 17.46 -5.23
CA GLY A 263 8.47 16.52 -5.20
C GLY A 263 8.10 15.10 -5.66
N ILE A 264 6.88 14.64 -5.38
CA ILE A 264 6.34 13.36 -5.90
C ILE A 264 6.20 13.40 -7.43
N ARG A 265 5.69 14.50 -7.98
CA ARG A 265 5.50 14.67 -9.43
C ARG A 265 6.80 14.80 -10.19
N GLU A 266 7.78 15.52 -9.65
CA GLU A 266 9.08 15.73 -10.31
C GLU A 266 9.80 14.42 -10.63
N ARG A 267 9.59 13.38 -9.81
CA ARG A 267 10.15 12.04 -10.02
C ARG A 267 9.20 11.07 -10.74
N GLY A 268 8.10 11.57 -11.30
CA GLY A 268 7.18 10.79 -12.15
C GLY A 268 6.20 9.91 -11.40
N GLU A 269 5.96 10.16 -10.11
CA GLU A 269 5.04 9.39 -9.28
C GLU A 269 3.72 10.13 -9.06
N THR A 270 2.68 9.42 -8.64
CA THR A 270 1.36 10.02 -8.36
C THR A 270 1.10 10.11 -6.85
N PRO A 271 0.68 11.29 -6.32
CA PRO A 271 0.33 11.41 -4.92
C PRO A 271 -0.93 10.61 -4.56
N LEU A 272 -0.91 9.96 -3.39
CA LEU A 272 -2.11 9.51 -2.69
C LEU A 272 -2.09 10.00 -1.24
N MET A 273 -3.19 9.80 -0.52
CA MET A 273 -3.22 9.98 0.93
C MET A 273 -4.35 9.21 1.60
N HIS A 274 -4.20 8.96 2.90
CA HIS A 274 -5.29 8.54 3.76
C HIS A 274 -5.61 9.62 4.79
N ALA A 275 -6.90 9.76 5.11
CA ALA A 275 -7.39 10.60 6.20
C ALA A 275 -8.37 9.81 7.06
N ALA A 276 -8.45 10.13 8.35
CA ALA A 276 -9.52 9.59 9.20
C ALA A 276 -10.89 10.03 8.64
N ALA A 277 -11.86 9.11 8.55
CA ALA A 277 -13.14 9.39 7.92
C ALA A 277 -13.91 10.55 8.61
N GLY A 278 -13.70 10.74 9.91
CA GLY A 278 -14.27 11.85 10.68
C GLY A 278 -13.59 13.20 10.46
N ASN A 279 -12.44 13.27 9.79
CA ASN A 279 -11.69 14.51 9.57
C ASN A 279 -12.18 15.25 8.31
N THR A 280 -13.44 15.65 8.32
CA THR A 280 -14.11 16.29 7.17
C THR A 280 -13.44 17.58 6.72
N GLY A 281 -12.84 18.33 7.66
CA GLY A 281 -12.08 19.55 7.36
C GLY A 281 -10.84 19.28 6.51
N ALA A 282 -10.04 18.28 6.87
CA ALA A 282 -8.87 17.89 6.09
C ALA A 282 -9.27 17.29 4.74
N ILE A 283 -10.31 16.44 4.71
CA ILE A 283 -10.83 15.85 3.47
C ILE A 283 -11.27 16.95 2.49
N GLY A 284 -12.03 17.94 2.96
CA GLY A 284 -12.47 19.06 2.12
C GLY A 284 -11.30 19.90 1.60
N LEU A 285 -10.26 20.13 2.42
CA LEU A 285 -9.03 20.76 1.98
C LEU A 285 -8.37 19.95 0.85
N TYR A 286 -8.16 18.65 1.03
CA TYR A 286 -7.49 17.81 0.03
C TYR A 286 -8.26 17.77 -1.29
N GLN A 287 -9.59 17.68 -1.23
CA GLN A 287 -10.44 17.76 -2.43
C GLN A 287 -10.28 19.09 -3.15
N HIS A 288 -10.23 20.21 -2.42
CA HIS A 288 -9.99 21.52 -3.01
C HIS A 288 -8.60 21.65 -3.67
N LEU A 289 -7.60 20.89 -3.19
CA LEU A 289 -6.28 20.82 -3.80
C LEU A 289 -6.21 19.92 -5.03
N GLY A 290 -7.28 19.18 -5.36
CA GLY A 290 -7.35 18.31 -6.53
C GLY A 290 -7.27 16.82 -6.24
N PHE A 291 -7.23 16.43 -4.95
CA PHE A 291 -7.41 15.02 -4.59
C PHE A 291 -8.85 14.57 -4.81
N ARG A 292 -9.04 13.30 -5.17
CA ARG A 292 -10.36 12.68 -5.36
C ARG A 292 -10.53 11.55 -4.38
N LEU A 293 -11.71 11.45 -3.77
CA LEU A 293 -12.05 10.28 -2.95
C LEU A 293 -12.04 9.05 -3.84
N ARG A 294 -11.43 7.97 -3.32
CA ARG A 294 -11.46 6.65 -3.95
C ARG A 294 -12.49 5.79 -3.23
N ASP A 295 -13.38 5.18 -4.00
CA ASP A 295 -14.47 4.33 -3.47
C ASP A 295 -13.97 3.03 -2.82
N ARG A 296 -12.72 2.64 -3.10
CA ARG A 296 -12.05 1.45 -2.56
C ARG A 296 -10.77 1.83 -1.82
N GLY A 297 -10.17 0.89 -1.10
CA GLY A 297 -8.90 1.08 -0.37
C GLY A 297 -9.00 1.86 0.94
N ALA A 298 -10.21 2.27 1.35
CA ALA A 298 -10.48 2.78 2.69
C ALA A 298 -10.16 1.71 3.75
N PRO A 299 -9.18 1.93 4.65
CA PRO A 299 -8.84 0.96 5.67
C PRO A 299 -9.91 0.94 6.77
N ARG A 300 -10.31 -0.27 7.16
CA ARG A 300 -10.87 -0.54 8.48
C ARG A 300 -9.76 -1.10 9.35
N PHE A 301 -9.78 -0.82 10.65
CA PHE A 301 -8.80 -1.41 11.55
C PHE A 301 -9.44 -2.54 12.34
N VAL A 302 -8.71 -3.63 12.51
CA VAL A 302 -9.11 -4.76 13.36
C VAL A 302 -8.03 -5.03 14.39
N ARG A 303 -8.45 -5.60 15.52
CA ARG A 303 -7.56 -5.97 16.62
C ARG A 303 -7.32 -7.47 16.63
N VAL A 304 -6.06 -7.85 16.83
CA VAL A 304 -5.67 -9.25 17.07
C VAL A 304 -6.29 -9.69 18.40
N PRO A 305 -7.05 -10.81 18.42
CA PRO A 305 -7.74 -11.26 19.62
C PRO A 305 -6.76 -11.57 20.75
N ASP A 306 -7.18 -11.34 21.98
CA ASP A 306 -6.38 -11.74 23.13
C ASP A 306 -6.34 -13.26 23.26
N GLY A 307 -5.16 -13.82 23.54
CA GLY A 307 -4.89 -15.27 23.52
C GLY A 307 -5.70 -16.12 24.52
N SER A 308 -6.66 -15.54 25.25
CA SER A 308 -7.53 -16.23 26.20
C SER A 308 -8.80 -16.81 25.58
N ASP A 309 -9.23 -16.38 24.39
CA ASP A 309 -10.45 -16.90 23.74
C ASP A 309 -10.13 -18.01 22.74
N ARG A 310 -9.63 -19.14 23.26
CA ARG A 310 -9.83 -20.42 22.57
C ARG A 310 -11.19 -20.95 23.02
N PRO A 311 -12.18 -21.18 22.14
CA PRO A 311 -13.39 -21.85 22.55
C PRO A 311 -12.98 -23.19 23.15
N ALA A 312 -13.49 -23.49 24.34
CA ALA A 312 -13.28 -24.76 25.00
C ALA A 312 -13.64 -25.86 23.99
N GLY A 313 -12.64 -26.64 23.58
CA GLY A 313 -12.85 -27.78 22.70
C GLY A 313 -14.00 -28.59 23.26
N SER A 314 -14.97 -28.91 22.41
CA SER A 314 -16.04 -29.83 22.71
C SER A 314 -15.39 -31.16 23.11
N GLY A 315 -15.20 -31.33 24.41
CA GLY A 315 -14.81 -32.58 25.03
C GLY A 315 -15.89 -33.59 24.69
N SER A 316 -15.60 -34.39 23.68
CA SER A 316 -16.26 -35.67 23.43
C SER A 316 -16.12 -36.49 24.71
N SER A 317 -17.17 -36.47 25.53
CA SER A 317 -17.45 -37.50 26.51
C SER A 317 -18.41 -38.47 25.84
N GLY A 318 -17.87 -39.60 25.38
CA GLY A 318 -18.62 -40.71 24.83
C GLY A 318 -17.79 -41.97 24.92
N GLY A 319 -18.18 -42.89 25.81
CA GLY A 319 -17.64 -44.25 25.93
C GLY A 319 -16.97 -44.52 27.26
#